data_AF-A0A3D5DNX4-F1
#
_entry.id   AF-A0A3D5DNX4-F1
#
_cell.length_a   1.000
_cell.length_b   1.000
_cell.length_c   1.000
_cell.angle_alpha   90.00
_cell.angle_beta   90.00
_cell.angle_gamma   90.00
#
_symmetry.space_group_name_H-M   'P 1'
#
loop_
_entity.id
_entity.type
_entity.pdbx_description
1 polymer ?
#
loop_
_entity_poly.entity_id
_entity_poly.type
_entity_poly.pdbx_seq_one_letter_code
_entity_poly.pdbx_strand_id
1 'polypeptide(L)'
;MTGQKQRTRDRYPRALVSDTEAVRQLIRHRYFQPHVTPLQIFNRATDPFLPAVRLHTLAVLAALDARELRNHVLVITRHQMRREDITQLNELVSIRLTLLFTYSGIDDKRIEPYPSHVAAESLKLMSAPSPRRYRTILYWRPLVPGLNDSDEHLDRAHKLSLFADATVFTGLFYRDEIAAYYRANGLPEPYGQTARRKIVPETLERRVLTAFADSASLFRKTSCAVSFVHGLPDYNGHYGIRELCDICPLGQLDRCRDAHRIPSAGQIHDAARALPEARGLTVASITSRAAAVTGLPGEQPRYYLQHALNFQVHDAAHPHHRRRHGRADVGWEAADD
;
A
#
# COMPACT_ATOMS: atom_id res chain seq x y z
N MET A 1 -16.68 29.60 35.30
CA MET A 1 -17.10 30.15 33.99
C MET A 1 -16.22 29.57 32.90
N THR A 2 -16.78 28.55 32.25
CA THR A 2 -16.53 28.02 30.89
C THR A 2 -15.43 28.66 30.04
N GLY A 3 -14.21 28.12 30.13
CA GLY A 3 -13.27 28.12 29.01
C GLY A 3 -13.64 26.98 28.06
N GLN A 4 -14.56 27.25 27.13
CA GLN A 4 -14.85 26.36 26.01
C GLN A 4 -13.54 26.14 25.23
N LYS A 5 -12.94 24.96 25.40
CA LYS A 5 -11.91 24.45 24.50
C LYS A 5 -12.45 24.58 23.08
N GLN A 6 -11.78 25.41 22.29
CA GLN A 6 -11.87 25.48 20.84
C GLN A 6 -11.67 24.06 20.27
N ARG A 7 -12.74 23.27 20.21
CA ARG A 7 -12.72 21.94 19.58
C ARG A 7 -12.56 22.17 18.08
N THR A 8 -11.31 22.14 17.64
CA THR A 8 -10.80 21.89 16.29
C THR A 8 -11.87 21.73 15.20
N ARG A 9 -12.10 22.80 14.42
CA ARG A 9 -12.86 22.79 13.15
C ARG A 9 -12.11 22.05 12.00
N ASP A 10 -10.94 21.46 12.27
CA ASP A 10 -10.01 20.94 11.26
C ASP A 10 -9.95 19.41 11.12
N ARG A 11 -10.89 18.67 11.72
CA ARG A 11 -10.92 17.19 11.64
C ARG A 11 -11.98 16.60 10.70
N TYR A 12 -12.71 17.45 9.97
CA TYR A 12 -13.73 16.99 9.02
C TYR A 12 -13.19 17.08 7.59
N PRO A 13 -13.35 16.02 6.77
CA PRO A 13 -13.03 16.07 5.35
C PRO A 13 -13.76 17.24 4.69
N ARG A 14 -13.06 18.02 3.87
CA ARG A 14 -13.63 19.12 3.09
C ARG A 14 -13.52 18.78 1.61
N ALA A 15 -14.62 18.88 0.88
CA ALA A 15 -14.62 18.75 -0.57
C ALA A 15 -13.80 19.91 -1.17
N LEU A 16 -12.85 19.58 -2.05
CA LEU A 16 -12.01 20.56 -2.74
C LEU A 16 -12.51 20.85 -4.15
N VAL A 17 -13.06 19.83 -4.81
CA VAL A 17 -13.65 19.85 -6.16
C VAL A 17 -14.79 18.84 -6.20
N SER A 18 -15.62 18.87 -7.24
CA SER A 18 -16.63 17.83 -7.47
C SER A 18 -16.00 16.50 -7.87
N ASP A 19 -16.73 15.39 -7.69
CA ASP A 19 -16.24 14.05 -8.04
C ASP A 19 -15.91 13.93 -9.54
N THR A 20 -16.76 14.47 -10.40
CA THR A 20 -16.54 14.51 -11.86
C THR A 20 -15.27 15.27 -12.21
N GLU A 21 -15.04 16.41 -11.57
CA GLU A 21 -13.85 17.22 -11.81
C GLU A 21 -12.59 16.53 -11.27
N ALA A 22 -12.65 15.89 -10.10
CA ALA A 22 -11.56 15.08 -9.56
C ALA A 22 -11.15 13.95 -10.51
N VAL A 23 -12.13 13.20 -11.05
CA VAL A 23 -11.87 12.13 -12.02
C VAL A 23 -11.30 12.69 -13.31
N ARG A 24 -11.83 13.81 -13.82
CA ARG A 24 -11.31 14.47 -15.03
C ARG A 24 -9.86 14.90 -14.85
N GLN A 25 -9.52 15.52 -13.71
CA GLN A 25 -8.15 15.92 -13.39
C GLN A 25 -7.23 14.71 -13.26
N LEU A 26 -7.68 13.65 -12.59
CA LEU A 26 -6.91 12.42 -12.41
C LEU A 26 -6.54 11.77 -13.75
N ILE A 27 -7.51 11.54 -14.63
CA ILE A 27 -7.26 10.84 -15.90
C ILE A 27 -6.48 11.69 -16.92
N ARG A 28 -6.48 13.01 -16.75
CA ARG A 28 -5.66 13.94 -17.55
C ARG A 28 -4.31 14.23 -16.90
N HIS A 29 -4.04 13.67 -15.72
CA HIS A 29 -2.80 13.89 -15.02
C HIS A 29 -1.65 13.25 -15.78
N ARG A 30 -0.52 13.95 -15.93
CA ARG A 30 0.62 13.48 -16.74
C ARG A 30 1.21 12.12 -16.31
N TYR A 31 1.11 11.78 -15.02
CA TYR A 31 1.56 10.48 -14.50
C TYR A 31 0.49 9.38 -14.58
N PHE A 32 -0.71 9.68 -15.05
CA PHE A 32 -1.74 8.69 -15.24
C PHE A 32 -1.58 8.03 -16.61
N GLN A 33 -1.48 6.71 -16.60
CA GLN A 33 -1.47 5.87 -17.77
C GLN A 33 -2.70 4.95 -17.69
N PRO A 34 -3.62 5.02 -18.67
CA PRO A 34 -4.75 4.10 -18.74
C PRO A 34 -4.28 2.65 -18.65
N HIS A 35 -4.99 1.86 -17.84
CA HIS A 35 -4.75 0.43 -17.59
C HIS A 35 -3.43 0.07 -16.88
N VAL A 36 -2.51 1.02 -16.69
CA VAL A 36 -1.17 0.78 -16.12
C VAL A 36 -1.03 1.36 -14.71
N THR A 37 -1.32 2.65 -14.52
CA THR A 37 -1.05 3.33 -13.24
C THR A 37 -1.97 2.79 -12.13
N PRO A 38 -1.45 2.23 -11.03
CA PRO A 38 -2.28 1.89 -9.87
C PRO A 38 -2.79 3.17 -9.20
N LEU A 39 -4.06 3.18 -8.82
CA LEU A 39 -4.74 4.31 -8.20
C LEU A 39 -5.04 4.00 -6.73
N GLN A 40 -4.71 4.94 -5.84
CA GLN A 40 -5.23 4.96 -4.47
C GLN A 40 -6.13 6.18 -4.32
N ILE A 41 -7.39 5.95 -3.97
CA ILE A 41 -8.38 7.04 -3.87
C ILE A 41 -8.69 7.35 -2.40
N PHE A 42 -8.81 8.64 -2.09
CA PHE A 42 -9.19 9.17 -0.77
C PHE A 42 -8.34 8.70 0.42
N ASN A 43 -7.10 8.25 0.21
CA ASN A 43 -6.27 7.62 1.25
C ASN A 43 -5.24 8.54 1.93
N ARG A 44 -5.00 9.75 1.38
CA ARG A 44 -3.99 10.67 1.91
C ARG A 44 -4.52 11.57 3.02
N ALA A 45 -5.74 12.07 2.87
CA ALA A 45 -6.30 13.12 3.74
C ALA A 45 -7.54 12.69 4.52
N THR A 46 -8.09 11.50 4.23
CA THR A 46 -9.32 11.01 4.83
C THR A 46 -9.35 9.47 4.81
N ASP A 47 -10.40 8.88 5.37
CA ASP A 47 -10.79 7.50 5.10
C ASP A 47 -11.96 7.50 4.09
N PRO A 48 -11.93 6.65 3.04
CA PRO A 48 -12.91 6.62 1.96
C PRO A 48 -14.33 6.26 2.41
N PHE A 49 -14.50 5.62 3.57
CA PHE A 49 -15.79 5.14 4.06
C PHE A 49 -16.26 5.84 5.35
N LEU A 50 -15.68 7.00 5.66
CA LEU A 50 -16.34 7.93 6.58
C LEU A 50 -17.74 8.29 6.05
N PRO A 51 -18.73 8.51 6.94
CA PRO A 51 -20.09 8.85 6.51
C PRO A 51 -20.17 9.99 5.50
N ALA A 52 -19.36 11.04 5.69
CA ALA A 52 -19.32 12.20 4.81
C ALA A 52 -18.57 11.98 3.48
N VAL A 53 -17.84 10.87 3.33
CA VAL A 53 -16.98 10.60 2.16
C VAL A 53 -17.48 9.42 1.34
N ARG A 54 -18.23 8.48 1.95
CA ARG A 54 -18.70 7.24 1.32
C ARG A 54 -19.33 7.46 -0.07
N LEU A 55 -20.28 8.40 -0.19
CA LEU A 55 -20.97 8.64 -1.46
C LEU A 55 -20.01 9.15 -2.55
N HIS A 56 -19.05 10.00 -2.18
CA HIS A 56 -18.01 10.49 -3.09
C HIS A 56 -17.08 9.36 -3.54
N THR A 57 -16.69 8.46 -2.64
CA THR A 57 -15.90 7.28 -2.99
C THR A 57 -16.62 6.43 -4.04
N LEU A 58 -17.89 6.13 -3.82
CA LEU A 58 -18.69 5.30 -4.73
C LEU A 58 -18.89 6.00 -6.10
N ALA A 59 -19.17 7.31 -6.10
CA ALA A 59 -19.29 8.10 -7.32
C ALA A 59 -18.00 8.13 -8.15
N VAL A 60 -16.84 8.34 -7.50
CA VAL A 60 -15.53 8.32 -8.16
C VAL A 60 -15.22 6.93 -8.74
N LEU A 61 -15.51 5.86 -8.00
CA LEU A 61 -15.31 4.49 -8.48
C LEU A 61 -16.17 4.19 -9.72
N ALA A 62 -17.46 4.51 -9.68
CA ALA A 62 -18.35 4.33 -10.82
C ALA A 62 -17.92 5.16 -12.04
N ALA A 63 -17.47 6.40 -11.83
CA ALA A 63 -16.98 7.24 -12.91
C ALA A 63 -15.67 6.71 -13.54
N LEU A 64 -14.76 6.13 -12.75
CA LEU A 64 -13.57 5.46 -13.29
C LEU A 64 -13.94 4.19 -14.05
N ASP A 65 -14.89 3.41 -13.54
CA ASP A 65 -15.36 2.16 -14.15
C ASP A 65 -16.07 2.38 -15.49
N ALA A 66 -16.94 3.39 -15.57
CA ALA A 66 -17.67 3.78 -16.78
C ALA A 66 -16.76 4.25 -17.94
N ARG A 67 -15.46 4.46 -17.67
CA ARG A 67 -14.44 4.77 -18.68
C ARG A 67 -13.71 3.52 -19.17
N GLU A 68 -14.16 2.34 -18.78
CA GLU A 68 -13.60 1.03 -19.14
C GLU A 68 -12.12 0.88 -18.77
N LEU A 69 -11.68 1.65 -17.76
CA LEU A 69 -10.33 1.57 -17.23
C LEU A 69 -10.13 0.22 -16.55
N ARG A 70 -8.95 -0.35 -16.75
CA ARG A 70 -8.56 -1.64 -16.13
C ARG A 70 -7.49 -1.46 -15.05
N ASN A 71 -7.23 -0.22 -14.66
CA ASN A 71 -6.25 0.11 -13.63
C ASN A 71 -6.56 -0.65 -12.34
N HIS A 72 -5.51 -1.00 -11.58
CA HIS A 72 -5.70 -1.36 -10.18
C HIS A 72 -6.23 -0.14 -9.43
N VAL A 73 -7.36 -0.29 -8.73
CA VAL A 73 -7.92 0.75 -7.88
C VAL A 73 -7.97 0.23 -6.45
N LEU A 74 -7.23 0.89 -5.57
CA LEU A 74 -7.03 0.50 -4.19
C LEU A 74 -7.80 1.45 -3.28
N VAL A 75 -8.69 0.89 -2.47
CA VAL A 75 -9.43 1.62 -1.43
C VAL A 75 -8.98 1.10 -0.08
N ILE A 76 -8.23 1.93 0.65
CA ILE A 76 -7.70 1.58 1.97
C ILE A 76 -8.60 2.21 3.01
N THR A 77 -9.21 1.39 3.86
CA THR A 77 -10.11 1.85 4.92
C THR A 77 -9.84 1.11 6.22
N ARG A 78 -10.09 1.77 7.34
CA ARG A 78 -10.26 1.13 8.64
C ARG A 78 -11.68 1.28 9.18
N HIS A 79 -12.55 1.94 8.41
CA HIS A 79 -13.88 2.33 8.84
C HIS A 79 -14.93 1.26 8.53
N GLN A 80 -16.08 1.37 9.20
CA GLN A 80 -17.19 0.45 9.03
C GLN A 80 -17.73 0.46 7.59
N MET A 81 -17.74 -0.72 6.97
CA MET A 81 -18.43 -1.02 5.71
C MET A 81 -19.87 -1.48 5.96
N ARG A 82 -20.72 -1.41 4.93
CA ARG A 82 -22.13 -1.80 5.00
C ARG A 82 -22.50 -2.83 3.93
N ARG A 83 -23.62 -3.52 4.12
CA ARG A 83 -24.10 -4.52 3.15
C ARG A 83 -24.43 -3.88 1.80
N GLU A 84 -24.91 -2.64 1.78
CA GLU A 84 -25.22 -1.90 0.57
C GLU A 84 -23.97 -1.55 -0.24
N ASP A 85 -22.80 -1.46 0.41
CA ASP A 85 -21.53 -1.25 -0.28
C ASP A 85 -21.18 -2.49 -1.13
N ILE A 86 -21.55 -3.70 -0.70
CA ILE A 86 -21.32 -4.95 -1.46
C ILE A 86 -22.03 -4.88 -2.82
N THR A 87 -23.30 -4.49 -2.83
CA THR A 87 -24.09 -4.41 -4.07
C THR A 87 -23.45 -3.42 -5.04
N GLN A 88 -23.22 -2.18 -4.60
CA GLN A 88 -22.67 -1.12 -5.43
C GLN A 88 -21.27 -1.45 -5.97
N LEU A 89 -20.41 -2.04 -5.14
CA LEU A 89 -19.06 -2.42 -5.59
C LEU A 89 -19.04 -3.61 -6.54
N ASN A 90 -20.09 -4.45 -6.54
CA ASN A 90 -20.24 -5.54 -7.51
C ASN A 90 -20.82 -5.10 -8.85
N GLU A 91 -21.33 -3.86 -8.96
CA GLU A 91 -21.75 -3.28 -10.24
C GLU A 91 -20.56 -2.84 -11.10
N LEU A 92 -19.37 -2.68 -10.49
CA LEU A 92 -18.15 -2.29 -11.18
C LEU A 92 -17.57 -3.48 -11.97
N VAL A 93 -17.35 -3.29 -13.27
CA VAL A 93 -17.00 -4.39 -14.20
C VAL A 93 -15.63 -4.25 -14.86
N SER A 94 -15.10 -3.04 -14.91
CA SER A 94 -13.88 -2.70 -15.66
C SER A 94 -12.66 -2.55 -14.76
N ILE A 95 -12.77 -1.77 -13.68
CA ILE A 95 -11.64 -1.51 -12.79
C ILE A 95 -11.32 -2.71 -11.92
N ARG A 96 -10.03 -2.87 -11.59
CA ARG A 96 -9.56 -3.94 -10.71
C ARG A 96 -9.59 -3.45 -9.26
N LEU A 97 -10.79 -3.43 -8.70
CA LEU A 97 -11.03 -2.91 -7.35
C LEU A 97 -10.48 -3.86 -6.28
N THR A 98 -9.69 -3.30 -5.37
CA THR A 98 -9.19 -3.98 -4.17
C THR A 98 -9.45 -3.14 -2.93
N LEU A 99 -10.15 -3.73 -1.96
CA LEU A 99 -10.39 -3.17 -0.64
C LEU A 99 -9.30 -3.63 0.32
N LEU A 100 -8.59 -2.71 0.94
CA LEU A 100 -7.53 -2.99 1.90
C LEU A 100 -7.99 -2.55 3.30
N PHE A 101 -8.22 -3.52 4.18
CA PHE A 101 -8.69 -3.25 5.53
C PHE A 101 -7.51 -3.05 6.47
N THR A 102 -7.31 -1.81 6.89
CA THR A 102 -6.22 -1.44 7.79
C THR A 102 -6.57 -1.91 9.20
N TYR A 103 -5.97 -3.02 9.58
CA TYR A 103 -6.06 -3.60 10.92
C TYR A 103 -4.70 -3.41 11.59
N SER A 104 -4.63 -2.76 12.75
CA SER A 104 -3.40 -2.70 13.54
C SER A 104 -3.38 -3.82 14.58
N GLY A 105 -4.49 -3.99 15.32
CA GLY A 105 -4.52 -4.85 16.50
C GLY A 105 -3.86 -4.21 17.72
N ILE A 106 -3.55 -2.91 17.69
CA ILE A 106 -3.04 -2.15 18.84
C ILE A 106 -4.22 -1.83 19.76
N ASP A 107 -4.10 -2.20 21.03
CA ASP A 107 -5.14 -1.98 22.05
C ASP A 107 -5.00 -0.65 22.80
N ASP A 108 -3.79 -0.06 22.82
CA ASP A 108 -3.56 1.23 23.48
C ASP A 108 -4.27 2.37 22.73
N LYS A 109 -5.38 2.84 23.29
CA LYS A 109 -6.23 3.91 22.72
C LYS A 109 -5.55 5.27 22.65
N ARG A 110 -4.44 5.48 23.36
CA ARG A 110 -3.63 6.70 23.22
C ARG A 110 -2.85 6.68 21.90
N ILE A 111 -2.52 5.48 21.39
CA ILE A 111 -1.80 5.29 20.13
C ILE A 111 -2.78 5.07 18.99
N GLU A 112 -3.74 4.16 19.17
CA GLU A 112 -4.75 3.81 18.19
C GLU A 112 -6.16 4.02 18.77
N PRO A 113 -6.71 5.24 18.66
CA PRO A 113 -8.01 5.54 19.26
C PRO A 113 -9.19 4.90 18.53
N TYR A 114 -9.01 4.47 17.27
CA TYR A 114 -10.10 3.83 16.53
C TYR A 114 -10.03 2.32 16.67
N PRO A 115 -11.13 1.66 17.03
CA PRO A 115 -11.10 0.24 17.37
C PRO A 115 -10.78 -0.66 16.16
N SER A 116 -9.74 -1.47 16.29
CA SER A 116 -9.30 -2.44 15.25
C SER A 116 -10.39 -3.45 14.86
N HIS A 117 -11.31 -3.79 15.76
CA HIS A 117 -12.40 -4.72 15.45
C HIS A 117 -13.31 -4.20 14.33
N VAL A 118 -13.45 -2.88 14.15
CA VAL A 118 -14.30 -2.33 13.07
C VAL A 118 -13.74 -2.68 11.70
N ALA A 119 -12.42 -2.59 11.52
CA ALA A 119 -11.76 -3.02 10.29
C ALA A 119 -11.88 -4.55 10.09
N ALA A 120 -11.74 -5.33 11.17
CA ALA A 120 -11.87 -6.78 11.11
C ALA A 120 -13.29 -7.23 10.70
N GLU A 121 -14.33 -6.66 11.31
CA GLU A 121 -15.72 -6.97 10.95
C GLU A 121 -16.07 -6.49 9.54
N SER A 122 -15.53 -5.35 9.12
CA SER A 122 -15.69 -4.87 7.74
C SER A 122 -15.01 -5.78 6.72
N LEU A 123 -13.82 -6.30 7.03
CA LEU A 123 -13.14 -7.30 6.20
C LEU A 123 -14.00 -8.55 6.06
N LYS A 124 -14.49 -9.11 7.17
CA LYS A 124 -15.35 -10.31 7.16
C LYS A 124 -16.62 -10.05 6.34
N LEU A 125 -17.29 -8.93 6.59
CA LEU A 125 -18.51 -8.52 5.89
C LEU A 125 -18.30 -8.46 4.37
N MET A 126 -17.26 -7.76 3.94
CA MET A 126 -17.00 -7.54 2.52
C MET A 126 -16.45 -8.77 1.81
N SER A 127 -15.88 -9.73 2.54
CA SER A 127 -15.32 -10.95 1.98
C SER A 127 -16.30 -12.13 1.96
N ALA A 128 -17.36 -12.08 2.77
CA ALA A 128 -18.34 -13.16 2.89
C ALA A 128 -19.11 -13.50 1.58
N PRO A 129 -19.52 -12.55 0.72
CA PRO A 129 -20.23 -12.87 -0.51
C PRO A 129 -19.34 -13.56 -1.55
N SER A 130 -19.88 -14.59 -2.20
CA SER A 130 -19.25 -15.23 -3.36
C SER A 130 -20.34 -15.67 -4.37
N PRO A 131 -20.20 -15.35 -5.68
CA PRO A 131 -19.09 -14.66 -6.33
C PRO A 131 -19.08 -13.13 -6.06
N ARG A 132 -17.91 -12.49 -6.24
CA ARG A 132 -17.72 -11.04 -6.13
C ARG A 132 -16.72 -10.47 -7.14
N ARG A 133 -16.91 -9.22 -7.54
CA ARG A 133 -16.13 -8.49 -8.57
C ARG A 133 -14.89 -7.77 -8.00
N TYR A 134 -14.92 -7.40 -6.73
CA TYR A 134 -13.79 -6.80 -6.03
C TYR A 134 -13.01 -7.84 -5.22
N ARG A 135 -11.81 -7.45 -4.76
CA ARG A 135 -10.94 -8.26 -3.88
C ARG A 135 -10.76 -7.60 -2.52
N THR A 136 -10.52 -8.40 -1.48
CA THR A 136 -10.31 -7.94 -0.10
C THR A 136 -8.94 -8.38 0.40
N ILE A 137 -8.24 -7.47 1.06
CA ILE A 137 -6.91 -7.71 1.63
C ILE A 137 -6.94 -7.33 3.10
N LEU A 138 -6.45 -8.24 3.95
CA LEU A 138 -6.05 -7.89 5.31
C LEU A 138 -4.77 -7.06 5.21
N TYR A 139 -4.90 -5.74 5.43
CA TYR A 139 -3.77 -4.84 5.41
C TYR A 139 -3.29 -4.60 6.84
N TRP A 140 -2.48 -5.54 7.34
CA TRP A 140 -2.00 -5.53 8.71
C TRP A 140 -0.93 -4.47 8.91
N ARG A 141 -1.34 -3.32 9.45
CA ARG A 141 -0.46 -2.18 9.69
C ARG A 141 -1.03 -1.15 10.67
N PRO A 142 -0.15 -0.39 11.35
CA PRO A 142 1.29 -0.66 11.43
C PRO A 142 1.55 -1.85 12.36
N LEU A 143 2.54 -2.67 12.03
CA LEU A 143 3.17 -3.61 12.95
C LEU A 143 4.26 -2.91 13.76
N VAL A 144 4.20 -2.99 15.08
CA VAL A 144 5.10 -2.29 16.00
C VAL A 144 5.49 -3.21 17.17
N PRO A 145 6.80 -3.45 17.39
CA PRO A 145 7.25 -4.24 18.52
C PRO A 145 6.73 -3.72 19.86
N GLY A 146 6.28 -4.63 20.72
CA GLY A 146 5.75 -4.34 22.05
C GLY A 146 4.33 -3.78 22.07
N LEU A 147 3.72 -3.45 20.93
CA LEU A 147 2.35 -2.91 20.88
C LEU A 147 1.33 -3.90 20.32
N ASN A 148 1.70 -4.65 19.28
CA ASN A 148 0.79 -5.54 18.56
C ASN A 148 1.48 -6.73 17.92
N ASP A 149 2.48 -7.28 18.62
CA ASP A 149 3.30 -8.39 18.16
C ASP A 149 3.43 -9.53 19.17
N SER A 150 2.58 -9.65 20.20
CA SER A 150 2.56 -10.88 21.02
C SER A 150 2.05 -12.08 20.22
N ASP A 151 2.28 -13.30 20.69
CA ASP A 151 1.82 -14.51 19.98
C ASP A 151 0.30 -14.52 19.78
N GLU A 152 -0.47 -13.96 20.72
CA GLU A 152 -1.92 -13.78 20.57
C GLU A 152 -2.27 -12.74 19.48
N HIS A 153 -1.45 -11.71 19.28
CA HIS A 153 -1.66 -10.77 18.16
C HIS A 153 -1.43 -11.46 16.81
N LEU A 154 -0.38 -12.28 16.73
CA LEU A 154 -0.03 -13.04 15.53
C LEU A 154 -1.11 -14.06 15.20
N ASP A 155 -1.57 -14.83 16.18
CA ASP A 155 -2.67 -15.79 16.04
C ASP A 155 -3.98 -15.10 15.63
N ARG A 156 -4.33 -13.95 16.22
CA ARG A 156 -5.50 -13.16 15.80
C ARG A 156 -5.39 -12.69 14.35
N ALA A 157 -4.22 -12.19 13.95
CA ALA A 157 -3.99 -11.73 12.59
C ALA A 157 -4.06 -12.90 11.58
N HIS A 158 -3.52 -14.06 11.93
CA HIS A 158 -3.61 -15.28 11.13
C HIS A 158 -5.06 -15.74 10.98
N LYS A 159 -5.81 -15.86 12.07
CA LYS A 159 -7.25 -16.19 12.02
C LYS A 159 -8.05 -15.21 11.18
N LEU A 160 -7.75 -13.91 11.26
CA LEU A 160 -8.39 -12.89 10.44
C LEU A 160 -8.01 -13.00 8.96
N SER A 161 -6.79 -13.45 8.66
CA SER A 161 -6.32 -13.62 7.28
C SER A 161 -7.14 -14.65 6.49
N LEU A 162 -7.73 -15.64 7.17
CA LEU A 162 -8.55 -16.67 6.56
C LEU A 162 -9.83 -16.13 5.90
N PHE A 163 -10.24 -14.90 6.24
CA PHE A 163 -11.37 -14.22 5.60
C PHE A 163 -10.96 -13.41 4.37
N ALA A 164 -9.67 -13.09 4.18
CA ALA A 164 -9.20 -12.22 3.11
C ALA A 164 -8.71 -13.01 1.89
N ASP A 165 -8.74 -12.41 0.70
CA ASP A 165 -8.11 -13.02 -0.49
C ASP A 165 -6.58 -13.03 -0.37
N ALA A 166 -6.02 -12.06 0.35
CA ALA A 166 -4.59 -11.99 0.66
C ALA A 166 -4.33 -11.15 1.91
N THR A 167 -3.12 -11.30 2.47
CA THR A 167 -2.64 -10.53 3.62
C THR A 167 -1.35 -9.81 3.28
N VAL A 168 -1.26 -8.55 3.69
CA VAL A 168 -0.04 -7.74 3.58
C VAL A 168 0.29 -7.19 4.95
N PHE A 169 1.54 -7.38 5.37
CA PHE A 169 2.03 -6.82 6.62
C PHE A 169 3.06 -5.72 6.37
N THR A 170 3.02 -4.66 7.16
CA THR A 170 4.00 -3.58 7.08
C THR A 170 4.05 -2.77 8.37
N GLY A 171 5.22 -2.22 8.67
CA GLY A 171 5.46 -1.55 9.94
C GLY A 171 5.15 -0.06 9.93
N LEU A 172 5.63 0.62 10.97
CA LEU A 172 5.34 2.03 11.24
C LEU A 172 6.22 2.95 10.41
N PHE A 173 5.62 4.04 9.94
CA PHE A 173 6.33 5.16 9.36
C PHE A 173 6.74 6.14 10.46
N TYR A 174 7.74 5.75 11.25
CA TYR A 174 8.11 6.48 12.46
C TYR A 174 8.93 7.73 12.13
N ARG A 175 8.22 8.86 12.03
CA ARG A 175 8.79 10.19 11.75
C ARG A 175 8.84 11.05 13.00
N ASP A 176 9.51 12.18 12.89
CA ASP A 176 9.70 13.15 13.98
C ASP A 176 8.38 13.61 14.58
N GLU A 177 7.30 13.74 13.79
CA GLU A 177 5.98 14.11 14.30
C GLU A 177 5.37 13.01 15.18
N ILE A 178 5.59 11.74 14.83
CA ILE A 178 5.12 10.61 15.64
C ILE A 178 5.99 10.50 16.90
N ALA A 179 7.31 10.62 16.77
CA ALA A 179 8.22 10.63 17.92
C ALA A 179 7.88 11.75 18.92
N ALA A 180 7.63 12.97 18.42
CA ALA A 180 7.19 14.10 19.22
C ALA A 180 5.84 13.82 19.91
N TYR A 181 4.89 13.19 19.23
CA TYR A 181 3.63 12.77 19.85
C TYR A 181 3.87 11.79 21.02
N TYR A 182 4.72 10.77 20.83
CA TYR A 182 5.02 9.80 21.87
C TYR A 182 5.64 10.49 23.10
N ARG A 183 6.66 11.32 22.91
CA ARG A 183 7.30 12.08 23.99
C ARG A 183 6.35 13.02 24.71
N ALA A 184 5.55 13.79 23.97
CA ALA A 184 4.60 14.74 24.54
C ALA A 184 3.48 14.09 25.35
N ASN A 185 3.19 12.81 25.10
CA ASN A 185 2.15 12.05 25.81
C ASN A 185 2.73 11.02 26.80
N GLY A 186 4.04 11.05 27.07
CA GLY A 186 4.70 10.09 27.98
C GLY A 186 4.58 8.64 27.54
N LEU A 187 4.49 8.39 26.23
CA LEU A 187 4.40 7.05 25.65
C LEU A 187 5.81 6.50 25.39
N PRO A 188 6.08 5.21 25.68
CA PRO A 188 7.35 4.57 25.33
C PRO A 188 7.57 4.60 23.80
N GLU A 189 8.66 5.20 23.35
CA GLU A 189 9.00 5.25 21.94
C GLU A 189 9.33 3.84 21.40
N PRO A 190 8.74 3.40 20.27
CA PRO A 190 8.90 2.03 19.78
C PRO A 190 10.26 1.79 19.12
N TYR A 191 10.99 2.85 18.78
CA TYR A 191 12.29 2.78 18.11
C TYR A 191 13.20 3.90 18.64
N GLY A 192 14.51 3.65 18.68
CA GLY A 192 15.49 4.63 19.13
C GLY A 192 15.74 5.80 18.16
N GLN A 193 15.27 5.72 16.91
CA GLN A 193 15.42 6.77 15.92
C GLN A 193 14.30 6.75 14.87
N THR A 194 14.08 7.89 14.21
CA THR A 194 13.11 8.05 13.12
C THR A 194 13.70 7.59 11.79
N ALA A 195 12.84 7.39 10.79
CA ALA A 195 13.28 6.92 9.47
C ALA A 195 12.42 7.47 8.31
N ARG A 196 13.06 7.63 7.14
CA ARG A 196 12.40 8.02 5.88
C ARG A 196 11.47 6.94 5.33
N ARG A 197 11.75 5.66 5.60
CA ARG A 197 10.99 4.48 5.16
C ARG A 197 10.32 3.82 6.36
N LYS A 198 9.35 2.93 6.12
CA LYS A 198 8.70 2.18 7.21
C LYS A 198 9.70 1.26 7.90
N ILE A 199 9.66 1.24 9.22
CA ILE A 199 10.48 0.39 10.07
C ILE A 199 9.73 -0.94 10.26
N VAL A 200 10.38 -2.05 9.89
CA VAL A 200 9.93 -3.42 10.17
C VAL A 200 11.17 -4.18 10.60
N PRO A 201 11.34 -4.45 11.90
CA PRO A 201 12.50 -5.20 12.37
C PRO A 201 12.52 -6.63 11.80
N GLU A 202 13.72 -7.16 11.55
CA GLU A 202 13.88 -8.52 11.01
C GLU A 202 13.28 -9.58 11.94
N THR A 203 13.49 -9.43 13.25
CA THR A 203 12.95 -10.34 14.28
C THR A 203 11.43 -10.39 14.24
N LEU A 204 10.77 -9.23 14.09
CA LEU A 204 9.32 -9.14 13.96
C LEU A 204 8.84 -9.78 12.66
N GLU A 205 9.50 -9.50 11.53
CA GLU A 205 9.16 -10.16 10.26
C GLU A 205 9.27 -11.68 10.37
N ARG A 206 10.34 -12.21 10.98
CA ARG A 206 10.51 -13.65 11.15
C ARG A 206 9.35 -14.28 11.92
N ARG A 207 8.91 -13.63 13.01
CA ARG A 207 7.75 -14.10 13.80
C ARG A 207 6.46 -14.10 12.97
N VAL A 208 6.23 -13.07 12.15
CA VAL A 208 5.10 -13.05 11.21
C VAL A 208 5.20 -14.21 10.22
N LEU A 209 6.37 -14.46 9.62
CA LEU A 209 6.56 -15.56 8.67
C LEU A 209 6.33 -16.92 9.32
N THR A 210 6.77 -17.11 10.57
CA THR A 210 6.51 -18.34 11.33
C THR A 210 5.03 -18.53 11.61
N ALA A 211 4.32 -17.50 12.06
CA ALA A 211 2.88 -17.59 12.35
C ALA A 211 2.02 -17.81 11.10
N PHE A 212 2.55 -17.52 9.91
CA PHE A 212 1.86 -17.67 8.63
C PHE A 212 2.55 -18.71 7.73
N ALA A 213 3.29 -19.65 8.29
CA ALA A 213 4.07 -20.63 7.52
C ALA A 213 3.21 -21.50 6.59
N ASP A 214 1.93 -21.68 6.92
CA ASP A 214 0.93 -22.41 6.14
C ASP A 214 0.17 -21.53 5.13
N SER A 215 0.39 -20.22 5.14
CA SER A 215 -0.33 -19.27 4.30
C SER A 215 0.26 -19.15 2.90
N ALA A 216 -0.54 -19.47 1.88
CA ALA A 216 -0.19 -19.23 0.48
C ALA A 216 -0.51 -17.79 0.01
N SER A 217 -1.01 -16.92 0.90
CA SER A 217 -1.55 -15.60 0.54
C SER A 217 -0.97 -14.46 1.39
N LEU A 218 0.17 -14.67 2.03
CA LEU A 218 0.93 -13.63 2.75
C LEU A 218 1.97 -12.93 1.83
N PHE A 219 2.03 -11.60 1.88
CA PHE A 219 2.97 -10.83 1.06
C PHE A 219 3.67 -9.69 1.84
N ARG A 220 4.95 -9.46 1.53
CA ARG A 220 5.73 -8.31 2.04
C ARG A 220 5.38 -6.97 1.38
N LYS A 221 4.78 -7.02 0.18
CA LYS A 221 4.50 -5.85 -0.66
C LYS A 221 3.02 -5.79 -0.99
N THR A 222 2.44 -4.61 -0.80
CA THR A 222 1.05 -4.34 -1.16
C THR A 222 0.79 -4.60 -2.64
N SER A 223 1.74 -4.28 -3.51
CA SER A 223 1.60 -4.50 -4.94
C SER A 223 1.56 -5.97 -5.32
N CYS A 224 2.37 -6.82 -4.68
CA CYS A 224 2.32 -8.26 -4.89
C CYS A 224 0.96 -8.86 -4.51
N ALA A 225 0.41 -8.52 -3.34
CA ALA A 225 -0.89 -9.03 -2.92
C ALA A 225 -2.03 -8.53 -3.82
N VAL A 226 -2.03 -7.25 -4.18
CA VAL A 226 -3.05 -6.66 -5.07
C VAL A 226 -2.99 -7.31 -6.45
N SER A 227 -1.81 -7.51 -7.02
CA SER A 227 -1.68 -8.22 -8.30
C SER A 227 -2.10 -9.68 -8.19
N PHE A 228 -1.73 -10.37 -7.10
CA PHE A 228 -2.04 -11.77 -6.85
C PHE A 228 -3.55 -12.05 -6.86
N VAL A 229 -4.33 -11.27 -6.10
CA VAL A 229 -5.80 -11.47 -5.99
C VAL A 229 -6.56 -11.20 -7.30
N HIS A 230 -5.90 -10.54 -8.26
CA HIS A 230 -6.41 -10.28 -9.60
C HIS A 230 -5.76 -11.19 -10.67
N GLY A 231 -4.91 -12.13 -10.28
CA GLY A 231 -4.24 -13.06 -11.20
C GLY A 231 -3.22 -12.41 -12.14
N LEU A 232 -2.61 -11.30 -11.72
CA LEU A 232 -1.67 -10.50 -12.52
C LEU A 232 -0.24 -10.58 -11.96
N PRO A 233 0.79 -10.28 -12.77
CA PRO A 233 2.13 -10.02 -12.24
C PRO A 233 2.12 -8.79 -11.33
N ASP A 234 3.05 -8.74 -10.36
CA ASP A 234 3.25 -7.57 -9.48
C ASP A 234 3.47 -6.31 -10.32
N TYR A 235 2.59 -5.31 -10.19
CA TYR A 235 2.62 -4.09 -11.00
C TYR A 235 3.82 -3.16 -10.69
N ASN A 236 4.61 -3.48 -9.67
CA ASN A 236 5.86 -2.81 -9.36
C ASN A 236 7.10 -3.56 -9.87
N GLY A 237 6.96 -4.76 -10.45
CA GLY A 237 8.08 -5.49 -11.03
C GLY A 237 9.14 -5.99 -10.03
N HIS A 238 8.76 -6.40 -8.81
CA HIS A 238 9.71 -6.85 -7.79
C HIS A 238 10.37 -8.21 -8.06
N TYR A 239 10.07 -8.89 -9.17
CA TYR A 239 10.56 -10.26 -9.43
C TYR A 239 12.09 -10.40 -9.35
N GLY A 240 12.83 -9.40 -9.85
CA GLY A 240 14.30 -9.36 -9.77
C GLY A 240 14.84 -9.24 -8.33
N ILE A 241 14.01 -8.80 -7.37
CA ILE A 241 14.35 -8.68 -5.95
C ILE A 241 14.00 -9.98 -5.23
N ARG A 242 14.75 -11.04 -5.56
CA ARG A 242 14.44 -12.43 -5.18
C ARG A 242 14.21 -12.66 -3.69
N GLU A 243 14.89 -11.90 -2.84
CA GLU A 243 14.72 -11.97 -1.39
C GLU A 243 13.35 -11.49 -0.87
N LEU A 244 12.53 -10.85 -1.71
CA LEU A 244 11.13 -10.54 -1.39
C LEU A 244 10.17 -11.67 -1.75
N CYS A 245 10.60 -12.55 -2.66
CA CYS A 245 9.77 -13.49 -3.40
C CYS A 245 9.77 -14.91 -2.81
N ASP A 246 10.64 -15.20 -1.85
CA ASP A 246 10.75 -16.50 -1.14
C ASP A 246 9.47 -16.92 -0.39
N ILE A 247 8.54 -15.99 -0.15
CA ILE A 247 7.22 -16.29 0.47
C ILE A 247 6.05 -16.29 -0.53
N CYS A 248 6.31 -15.95 -1.80
CA CYS A 248 5.24 -15.88 -2.79
C CYS A 248 4.86 -17.29 -3.27
N PRO A 249 3.57 -17.56 -3.52
CA PRO A 249 3.16 -18.85 -4.07
C PRO A 249 3.72 -19.06 -5.49
N LEU A 250 4.03 -20.31 -5.84
CA LEU A 250 4.69 -20.68 -7.11
C LEU A 250 3.96 -20.12 -8.34
N GLY A 251 2.63 -20.25 -8.41
CA GLY A 251 1.86 -19.72 -9.54
C GLY A 251 1.96 -18.20 -9.69
N GLN A 252 2.18 -17.45 -8.60
CA GLN A 252 2.45 -16.02 -8.67
C GLN A 252 3.88 -15.73 -9.14
N LEU A 253 4.85 -16.54 -8.69
CA LEU A 253 6.23 -16.45 -9.15
C LEU A 253 6.35 -16.68 -10.65
N ASP A 254 5.61 -17.65 -11.20
CA ASP A 254 5.57 -17.92 -12.63
C ASP A 254 5.05 -16.70 -13.42
N ARG A 255 3.89 -16.15 -13.02
CA ARG A 255 3.34 -14.93 -13.66
C ARG A 255 4.31 -13.76 -13.62
N CYS A 256 4.94 -13.53 -12.46
CA CYS A 256 5.92 -12.47 -12.29
C CYS A 256 7.19 -12.71 -13.12
N ARG A 257 7.66 -13.96 -13.24
CA ARG A 257 8.79 -14.33 -14.09
C ARG A 257 8.49 -14.04 -15.55
N ASP A 258 7.34 -14.49 -16.04
CA ASP A 258 6.98 -14.39 -17.45
C ASP A 258 6.79 -12.92 -17.89
N ALA A 259 6.37 -12.07 -16.94
CA ALA A 259 6.27 -10.63 -17.12
C ALA A 259 7.60 -9.86 -16.90
N HIS A 260 8.63 -10.49 -16.30
CA HIS A 260 9.89 -9.82 -15.97
C HIS A 260 10.72 -9.57 -17.22
N ARG A 261 10.86 -8.30 -17.59
CA ARG A 261 11.67 -7.86 -18.73
C ARG A 261 12.67 -6.81 -18.24
N ILE A 262 13.96 -7.11 -18.39
CA ILE A 262 15.02 -6.15 -18.08
C ILE A 262 15.03 -5.10 -19.19
N PRO A 263 14.74 -3.81 -18.89
CA PRO A 263 14.70 -2.78 -19.91
C PRO A 263 16.11 -2.40 -20.36
N SER A 264 16.27 -1.94 -21.60
CA SER A 264 17.46 -1.24 -22.05
C SER A 264 17.45 0.22 -21.60
N ALA A 265 18.62 0.89 -21.63
CA ALA A 265 18.69 2.32 -21.35
C ALA A 265 17.78 3.13 -22.30
N GLY A 266 17.75 2.75 -23.58
CA GLY A 266 16.85 3.33 -24.58
C GLY A 266 15.37 3.19 -24.18
N GLN A 267 14.94 2.01 -23.72
CA GLN A 267 13.56 1.81 -23.27
C GLN A 267 13.21 2.67 -22.05
N ILE A 268 14.16 2.90 -21.13
CA ILE A 268 13.95 3.80 -19.98
C ILE A 268 13.80 5.25 -20.46
N HIS A 269 14.67 5.73 -21.34
CA HIS A 269 14.57 7.07 -21.91
C HIS A 269 13.27 7.24 -22.71
N ASP A 270 12.89 6.23 -23.47
CA ASP A 270 11.66 6.18 -24.25
C ASP A 270 10.42 6.32 -23.38
N ALA A 271 10.36 5.60 -22.26
CA ALA A 271 9.30 5.74 -21.26
C ALA A 271 9.32 7.13 -20.61
N ALA A 272 10.50 7.71 -20.38
CA ALA A 272 10.64 9.04 -19.78
C ALA A 272 10.25 10.20 -20.72
N ARG A 273 10.17 9.98 -22.05
CA ARG A 273 9.86 11.05 -23.03
C ARG A 273 8.57 11.80 -22.74
N ALA A 274 7.58 11.13 -22.16
CA ALA A 274 6.30 11.74 -21.81
C ALA A 274 6.39 12.72 -20.62
N LEU A 275 7.54 12.80 -19.94
CA LEU A 275 7.75 13.58 -18.72
C LEU A 275 8.80 14.67 -18.96
N PRO A 276 8.41 15.94 -19.24
CA PRO A 276 9.34 17.04 -19.49
C PRO A 276 10.36 17.27 -18.36
N GLU A 277 9.97 16.97 -17.13
CA GLU A 277 10.79 17.08 -15.93
C GLU A 277 11.80 15.93 -15.78
N ALA A 278 11.65 14.83 -16.53
CA ALA A 278 12.59 13.72 -16.56
C ALA A 278 13.65 13.88 -17.67
N ARG A 279 13.73 15.04 -18.33
CA ARG A 279 14.74 15.31 -19.39
C ARG A 279 16.20 15.15 -18.91
N GLY A 280 16.45 15.40 -17.62
CA GLY A 280 17.77 15.19 -17.00
C GLY A 280 18.05 13.75 -16.59
N LEU A 281 17.13 12.81 -16.83
CA LEU A 281 17.30 11.42 -16.43
C LEU A 281 18.54 10.82 -17.09
N THR A 282 19.39 10.21 -16.28
CA THR A 282 20.52 9.41 -16.73
C THR A 282 20.42 8.01 -16.11
N VAL A 283 20.64 6.98 -16.93
CA VAL A 283 20.68 5.59 -16.46
C VAL A 283 22.09 5.30 -15.96
N ALA A 284 22.23 5.12 -14.64
CA ALA A 284 23.51 4.85 -14.00
C ALA A 284 23.93 3.39 -14.15
N SER A 285 22.98 2.46 -14.00
CA SER A 285 23.22 1.02 -14.18
C SER A 285 21.92 0.27 -14.43
N ILE A 286 22.00 -0.86 -15.15
CA ILE A 286 20.89 -1.81 -15.28
C ILE A 286 21.41 -3.18 -14.89
N THR A 287 20.70 -3.84 -13.98
CA THR A 287 20.98 -5.22 -13.55
C THR A 287 19.77 -6.10 -13.79
N SER A 288 19.85 -7.39 -13.49
CA SER A 288 18.67 -8.27 -13.47
C SER A 288 17.65 -7.89 -12.39
N ARG A 289 18.05 -7.07 -11.41
CA ARG A 289 17.27 -6.69 -10.22
C ARG A 289 16.49 -5.39 -10.42
N ALA A 290 17.17 -4.37 -10.92
CA ALA A 290 16.67 -3.00 -11.03
C ALA A 290 17.52 -2.16 -11.98
N ALA A 291 16.94 -1.04 -12.42
CA ALA A 291 17.63 0.05 -13.08
C ALA A 291 17.84 1.18 -12.07
N ALA A 292 19.08 1.61 -11.89
CA ALA A 292 19.42 2.78 -11.10
C ALA A 292 19.48 4.00 -12.01
N VAL A 293 18.76 5.05 -11.65
CA VAL A 293 18.69 6.30 -12.41
C VAL A 293 19.05 7.50 -11.54
N THR A 294 19.55 8.55 -12.17
CA THR A 294 19.82 9.86 -11.58
C THR A 294 19.09 10.95 -12.38
N GLY A 295 19.04 12.18 -11.85
CA GLY A 295 18.48 13.33 -12.57
C GLY A 295 16.95 13.40 -12.64
N LEU A 296 16.26 12.54 -11.87
CA LEU A 296 14.82 12.68 -11.65
C LEU A 296 14.54 13.72 -10.55
N PRO A 297 13.52 14.58 -10.71
CA PRO A 297 13.20 15.64 -9.75
C PRO A 297 12.47 15.14 -8.49
N GLY A 298 12.11 13.86 -8.43
CA GLY A 298 11.41 13.27 -7.28
C GLY A 298 10.86 11.87 -7.55
N GLU A 299 10.03 11.38 -6.63
CA GLU A 299 9.54 9.99 -6.68
C GLU A 299 8.48 9.73 -7.76
N GLN A 300 7.71 10.74 -8.18
CA GLN A 300 6.58 10.54 -9.08
C GLN A 300 7.02 10.09 -10.49
N PRO A 301 7.99 10.75 -11.17
CA PRO A 301 8.56 10.23 -12.42
C PRO A 301 9.13 8.82 -12.26
N ARG A 302 9.77 8.52 -11.12
CA ARG A 302 10.33 7.19 -10.85
C ARG A 302 9.24 6.13 -10.79
N TYR A 303 8.14 6.38 -10.08
CA TYR A 303 6.99 5.47 -10.04
C TYR A 303 6.32 5.32 -11.40
N TYR A 304 6.20 6.41 -12.17
CA TYR A 304 5.70 6.36 -13.54
C TYR A 304 6.51 5.37 -14.40
N LEU A 305 7.84 5.51 -14.41
CA LEU A 305 8.73 4.60 -15.15
C LEU A 305 8.62 3.16 -14.64
N GLN A 306 8.58 2.97 -13.33
CA GLN A 306 8.46 1.64 -12.71
C GLN A 306 7.20 0.91 -13.15
N HIS A 307 6.04 1.60 -13.17
CA HIS A 307 4.78 0.99 -13.62
C HIS A 307 4.77 0.77 -15.14
N ALA A 308 5.26 1.74 -15.92
CA ALA A 308 5.31 1.65 -17.38
C ALA A 308 6.17 0.49 -17.87
N LEU A 309 7.29 0.23 -17.20
CA LEU A 309 8.25 -0.83 -17.55
C LEU A 309 7.95 -2.16 -16.84
N ASN A 310 7.04 -2.16 -15.86
CA ASN A 310 6.84 -3.27 -14.92
C ASN A 310 8.16 -3.83 -14.36
N PHE A 311 9.08 -2.94 -14.01
CA PHE A 311 10.44 -3.25 -13.60
C PHE A 311 10.92 -2.25 -12.55
N GLN A 312 11.74 -2.69 -11.61
CA GLN A 312 12.24 -1.83 -10.55
C GLN A 312 13.10 -0.68 -11.08
N VAL A 313 12.70 0.55 -10.79
CA VAL A 313 13.47 1.76 -11.07
C VAL A 313 13.81 2.43 -9.75
N HIS A 314 15.10 2.51 -9.43
CA HIS A 314 15.63 3.08 -8.19
C HIS A 314 16.28 4.42 -8.47
N ASP A 315 16.07 5.36 -7.56
CA ASP A 315 16.87 6.59 -7.51
C ASP A 315 18.21 6.25 -6.85
N ALA A 316 19.31 6.52 -7.55
CA ALA A 316 20.65 6.23 -7.05
C ALA A 316 20.99 6.98 -5.75
N ALA A 317 20.35 8.13 -5.48
CA ALA A 317 20.50 8.85 -4.21
C ALA A 317 19.80 8.14 -3.03
N HIS A 318 18.93 7.16 -3.32
CA HIS A 318 18.11 6.48 -2.33
C HIS A 318 18.14 4.96 -2.53
N PRO A 319 19.32 4.33 -2.39
CA PRO A 319 19.50 2.92 -2.70
C PRO A 319 18.57 2.00 -1.89
N HIS A 320 18.34 0.82 -2.43
CA HIS A 320 17.62 -0.26 -1.77
C HIS A 320 18.63 -1.32 -1.34
N HIS A 321 18.67 -1.63 -0.05
CA HIS A 321 19.56 -2.66 0.49
C HIS A 321 18.94 -4.06 0.40
N ARG A 322 19.82 -5.07 0.32
CA ARG A 322 19.42 -6.48 0.32
C ARG A 322 18.58 -6.80 1.57
N ARG A 323 17.50 -7.57 1.40
CA ARG A 323 16.47 -7.91 2.42
C ARG A 323 15.67 -6.73 2.99
N ARG A 324 16.05 -5.49 2.67
CA ARG A 324 15.48 -4.23 3.17
C ARG A 324 14.86 -3.39 2.07
N HIS A 325 14.52 -3.99 0.93
CA HIS A 325 13.99 -3.27 -0.21
C HIS A 325 12.75 -2.45 0.21
N GLY A 326 12.81 -1.12 0.06
CA GLY A 326 11.71 -0.22 0.43
C GLY A 326 11.39 -0.15 1.93
N ARG A 327 12.29 -0.63 2.80
CA ARG A 327 12.21 -0.54 4.27
C ARG A 327 13.32 0.36 4.81
N ALA A 328 13.17 0.81 6.05
CA ALA A 328 14.25 1.49 6.76
C ALA A 328 15.32 0.49 7.20
N ASP A 329 16.54 0.97 7.42
CA ASP A 329 17.63 0.17 7.99
C ASP A 329 17.45 -0.07 9.49
N VAL A 330 16.71 0.80 10.18
CA VAL A 330 16.37 0.64 11.60
C VAL A 330 15.69 -0.71 11.82
N GLY A 331 16.15 -1.45 12.84
CA GLY A 331 15.62 -2.77 13.19
C GLY A 331 16.22 -3.93 12.39
N TRP A 332 17.26 -3.67 11.60
CA TRP A 332 18.08 -4.69 10.95
C TRP A 332 19.49 -4.62 11.53
N GLU A 333 20.01 -5.74 12.00
CA GLU A 333 21.45 -5.83 12.27
C GLU A 333 22.19 -5.61 10.94
N ALA A 334 23.34 -4.94 10.99
CA ALA A 334 24.16 -4.79 9.80
C ALA A 334 24.60 -6.20 9.37
N ALA A 335 23.88 -6.79 8.41
CA ALA A 335 24.32 -8.02 7.79
C ALA A 335 25.62 -7.70 7.05
N ASP A 336 26.70 -8.39 7.43
CA ASP A 336 27.99 -8.41 6.75
C ASP A 336 27.80 -8.45 5.23
N ASP A 337 28.61 -7.66 4.53
CA ASP A 337 28.57 -7.37 3.08
C ASP A 337 28.34 -8.59 2.17
#